data_AF-B9SFF4-F1
#
_entry.id   AF-B9SFF4-F1
#
_cell.length_a   1.000
_cell.length_b   1.000
_cell.length_c   1.000
_cell.angle_alpha   90.00
_cell.angle_beta   90.00
_cell.angle_gamma   90.00
#
_symmetry.space_group_name_H-M   'P 1'
#
loop_
_entity.id
_entity.type
_entity.pdbx_description
1 polymer ?
#
loop_
_entity_poly.entity_id
_entity_poly.type
_entity_poly.pdbx_seq_one_letter_code
_entity_poly.pdbx_strand_id
1 'polypeptide(L)' 'MSPEFALGGIFSEKSDVFSFGVLLLEIVSGNKNSFQDDEDDQHLSLISYAWKLWSKSKALDLIYEALAGLIPAV' A
#
# COMPACT_ATOMS: atom_id res chain seq x y z
N MET A 1 -4.55 -9.70 0.75
CA MET A 1 -4.00 -11.03 1.07
C MET A 1 -2.80 -11.29 0.19
N SER A 2 -1.86 -12.12 0.64
CA SER A 2 -0.77 -12.56 -0.23
C SER A 2 -1.30 -13.42 -1.38
N PRO A 3 -0.69 -13.32 -2.57
CA PRO A 3 -1.17 -14.02 -3.76
C PRO A 3 -1.12 -15.55 -3.59
N GLU A 4 -0.10 -16.09 -2.93
CA GLU A 4 0.04 -17.53 -2.68
C GLU A 4 -0.99 -18.06 -1.67
N PHE A 5 -1.39 -17.25 -0.69
CA PHE A 5 -2.49 -17.59 0.21
C PHE A 5 -3.84 -17.52 -0.51
N ALA A 6 -4.08 -16.46 -1.28
CA ALA A 6 -5.36 -16.25 -1.97
C ALA A 6 -5.62 -17.28 -3.08
N LEU A 7 -4.57 -17.65 -3.84
CA LEU A 7 -4.68 -18.57 -4.98
C LEU A 7 -4.51 -20.03 -4.59
N GLY A 8 -3.67 -20.32 -3.58
CA GLY A 8 -3.26 -21.69 -3.25
C GLY A 8 -3.56 -22.11 -1.80
N GLY A 9 -4.12 -21.24 -0.97
CA GLY A 9 -4.32 -21.51 0.46
C GLY A 9 -3.02 -21.70 1.24
N ILE A 10 -1.88 -21.26 0.69
CA ILE A 10 -0.56 -21.48 1.28
C ILE A 10 -0.37 -20.49 2.43
N PHE A 11 -0.49 -21.00 3.66
CA PHE A 11 -0.16 -20.24 4.87
C PHE A 11 1.32 -20.42 5.23
N SER A 12 2.01 -19.30 5.43
CA SER A 12 3.41 -19.27 5.81
C SER A 12 3.78 -17.96 6.51
N GLU A 13 4.93 -17.94 7.19
CA GLU A 13 5.51 -16.69 7.71
C GLU A 13 5.67 -15.62 6.61
N LYS A 14 5.93 -16.03 5.35
CA LYS A 14 6.05 -15.10 4.21
C LYS A 14 4.71 -14.46 3.84
N SER A 15 3.63 -15.25 3.84
CA SER A 15 2.27 -14.74 3.59
C SER A 15 1.80 -13.78 4.68
N ASP A 16 2.25 -14.00 5.91
CA ASP A 16 1.96 -13.12 7.05
C ASP A 16 2.73 -11.80 6.93
N VAL A 17 4.04 -11.85 6.64
CA VAL A 17 4.86 -10.65 6.38
C VAL A 17 4.29 -9.82 5.22
N PHE A 18 3.83 -10.47 4.14
CA PHE A 18 3.18 -9.76 3.04
C PHE A 18 1.91 -9.03 3.52
N SER A 19 1.03 -9.74 4.23
CA SER A 19 -0.24 -9.17 4.70
C SER A 19 -0.01 -8.03 5.71
N PHE A 20 0.99 -8.17 6.58
CA PHE A 20 1.45 -7.09 7.46
C PHE A 20 1.94 -5.87 6.67
N GLY A 21 2.69 -6.07 5.59
CA GLY A 21 3.12 -4.98 4.71
C GLY A 21 1.94 -4.23 4.08
N VAL A 22 0.92 -4.95 3.63
CA VAL A 22 -0.32 -4.33 3.11
C VAL A 22 -1.04 -3.55 4.21
N LEU A 23 -1.17 -4.11 5.42
CA LEU A 23 -1.76 -3.42 6.55
C LEU A 23 -1.02 -2.12 6.90
N LEU A 24 0.32 -2.14 6.85
CA LEU A 24 1.12 -0.94 7.06
C LEU A 24 0.82 0.14 6.00
N LEU A 25 0.71 -0.26 4.73
CA LEU A 25 0.31 0.65 3.64
C LEU A 25 -1.09 1.24 3.87
N GLU A 26 -2.05 0.44 4.36
CA GLU A 26 -3.39 0.91 4.70
C GLU A 26 -3.36 1.93 5.86
N ILE A 27 -2.55 1.69 6.88
CA ILE A 27 -2.40 2.60 8.02
C ILE A 27 -1.78 3.94 7.59
N VAL A 28 -0.66 3.90 6.86
CA VAL A 28 0.05 5.13 6.50
C VAL A 28 -0.70 5.95 5.45
N SER A 29 -1.44 5.29 4.56
CA SER A 29 -2.24 5.97 3.53
C SER A 29 -3.64 6.36 3.96
N GLY A 30 -4.16 5.74 5.01
CA GLY A 30 -5.57 5.87 5.41
C GLY A 30 -6.55 5.25 4.39
N ASN A 31 -6.05 4.63 3.32
CA ASN A 31 -6.84 4.01 2.27
C ASN A 31 -6.94 2.51 2.50
N LYS A 32 -8.12 1.94 2.20
CA LYS A 32 -8.28 0.48 2.16
C LYS A 32 -7.58 -0.07 0.92
N ASN A 33 -7.08 -1.30 1.00
CA ASN A 33 -6.56 -2.04 -0.16
C ASN A 33 -7.71 -2.46 -1.11
N SER A 34 -8.35 -1.46 -1.70
CA SER A 34 -9.34 -1.57 -2.77
C SER A 34 -8.71 -1.06 -4.06
N PHE A 35 -9.26 -1.49 -5.19
CA PHE A 35 -8.92 -0.88 -6.48
C PHE A 35 -9.27 0.61 -6.42
N GLN A 36 -8.27 1.46 -6.63
CA GLN A 36 -8.44 2.90 -6.83
C GLN A 36 -8.32 3.19 -8.32
N ASP A 37 -9.16 4.12 -8.78
CA ASP A 37 -9.06 4.68 -10.12
C ASP A 37 -7.97 5.76 -10.07
N ASP A 38 -6.83 5.49 -10.71
CA ASP A 38 -5.79 6.49 -10.93
C ASP A 38 -6.18 7.44 -12.08
N GLU A 39 -5.56 8.62 -12.16
CA GLU A 39 -5.82 9.63 -13.21
C GLU A 39 -5.63 9.12 -14.66
N ASP A 40 -4.93 7.99 -14.83
CA ASP A 40 -4.70 7.33 -16.12
C ASP A 40 -5.76 6.24 -16.45
N ASP A 41 -6.92 6.22 -15.77
CA ASP A 41 -7.97 5.18 -15.86
C ASP A 41 -7.43 3.75 -15.58
N GLN A 42 -6.34 3.65 -14.83
CA GLN A 42 -5.78 2.37 -14.41
C GLN A 42 -6.33 2.01 -13.04
N HIS A 43 -7.06 0.90 -12.94
CA HIS A 43 -7.41 0.29 -11.67
C HIS A 43 -6.14 -0.24 -10.99
N LEU A 44 -5.57 0.55 -10.07
CA LEU A 44 -4.39 0.16 -9.32
C LEU A 44 -4.77 -0.33 -7.92
N SER A 45 -4.15 -1.44 -7.52
CA SER A 45 -4.17 -1.85 -6.11
C SER A 45 -3.35 -0.85 -5.28
N LEU A 46 -3.64 -0.73 -3.98
CA LEU A 46 -2.87 0.11 -3.07
C LEU A 46 -1.36 -0.18 -3.12
N ILE A 47 -0.98 -1.45 -3.30
CA ILE A 47 0.41 -1.88 -3.45
C ILE A 47 1.01 -1.33 -4.75
N SER A 48 0.27 -1.42 -5.86
CA SER A 48 0.71 -0.90 -7.17
C SER A 48 0.88 0.61 -7.14
N TYR A 49 -0.05 1.32 -6.49
CA TYR A 49 0.02 2.76 -6.29
C TYR A 49 1.24 3.16 -5.43
N ALA A 50 1.43 2.50 -4.28
CA ALA A 50 2.60 2.72 -3.42
C ALA A 50 3.92 2.49 -4.17
N TRP A 51 3.99 1.43 -4.99
CA TRP A 51 5.16 1.14 -5.82
C TRP A 51 5.43 2.22 -6.88
N LYS A 52 4.36 2.73 -7.54
CA LYS A 52 4.44 3.82 -8.52
C LYS A 52 5.02 5.10 -7.88
N LEU A 53 4.53 5.47 -6.69
CA LEU A 53 5.04 6.62 -5.94
C LEU A 53 6.49 6.42 -5.49
N TRP A 54 6.82 5.25 -4.94
CA TRP A 54 8.19 4.92 -4.54
C TRP A 54 9.17 5.04 -5.71
N SER A 55 8.82 4.47 -6.86
CA SER A 55 9.65 4.50 -8.08
C SER A 55 9.87 5.93 -8.61
N LYS A 56 8.95 6.85 -8.32
CA LYS A 56 9.04 8.27 -8.69
C LYS A 56 9.66 9.15 -7.59
N SER A 57 10.19 8.56 -6.50
CA SER A 57 10.68 9.30 -5.32
C SER A 57 9.63 10.20 -4.66
N LYS A 58 8.35 9.82 -4.77
CA LYS A 58 7.19 10.53 -4.23
C LYS A 58 6.49 9.73 -3.13
N ALA A 59 7.25 8.95 -2.36
CA ALA A 59 6.69 8.08 -1.34
C ALA A 59 5.91 8.84 -0.24
N LEU A 60 6.25 10.10 0.01
CA LEU A 60 5.54 10.94 0.99
C LEU A 60 4.11 11.29 0.55
N ASP A 61 3.82 11.30 -0.75
CA ASP A 61 2.48 11.56 -1.29
C ASP A 61 1.51 10.42 -0.92
N LEU A 62 2.03 9.26 -0.48
CA LEU A 62 1.22 8.16 0.04
C LEU A 62 0.70 8.45 1.45
N ILE A 63 1.35 9.34 2.23
CA ILE A 63 1.07 9.53 3.65
C ILE A 63 -0.22 10.34 3.80
N TYR A 64 -1.16 9.80 4.58
CA TYR A 64 -2.42 10.46 4.90
C TYR A 64 -2.16 11.81 5.58
N GLU A 65 -2.90 12.86 5.18
CA GLU A 65 -2.76 14.24 5.66
C GLU A 65 -2.73 14.33 7.20
N ALA A 66 -3.56 13.53 7.91
CA ALA A 66 -3.58 13.55 9.37
C ALA A 66 -2.32 12.93 10.02
N LEU A 67 -1.60 12.07 9.31
CA LEU A 67 -0.28 11.56 9.70
C LEU A 67 0.85 12.49 9.23
N ALA A 68 0.67 13.20 8.12
CA ALA A 68 1.67 14.12 7.58
C ALA A 68 2.04 15.24 8.57
N GLY A 69 1.06 15.73 9.35
CA GLY A 69 1.28 16.72 10.41
C GLY A 69 2.12 16.24 11.62
N LEU A 70 2.39 14.94 11.73
CA LEU A 70 3.26 14.36 12.76
C LEU A 70 4.72 14.22 12.32
N ILE A 71 5.01 14.40 11.03
CA ILE A 71 6.36 14.29 10.49
C ILE A 71 7.00 15.69 10.53
N PRO A 72 8.07 15.90 11.32
CA PRO A 72 8.77 17.17 11.30
C PRO A 72 9.35 17.41 9.90
N ALA A 73 9.19 18.63 9.38
CA ALA A 73 9.85 19.03 8.14
C ALA A 73 11.36 18.89 8.33
N VAL A 74 11.96 17.95 7.58
CA VAL A 74 13.41 17.72 7.53
C VAL A 74 14.09 18.79 6.69
#